data_AF-A0AAN7PDT5-F1
#
_entry.id   AF-A0AAN7PDT5-F1
#
_cell.length_a   1.000
_cell.length_b   1.000
_cell.length_c   1.000
_cell.angle_alpha   90.00
_cell.angle_beta   90.00
_cell.angle_gamma   90.00
#
_symmetry.space_group_name_H-M   'P 1'
#
loop_
_entity.id
_entity.type
_entity.pdbx_description
1 polymer ?
#
loop_
_entity_poly.entity_id
_entity_poly.type
_entity_poly.pdbx_seq_one_letter_code
_entity_poly.pdbx_strand_id
1 'polypeptide(L)'
;MLNTINVKILLLLILYRSNAEIPHPLHKAENTEKCIVPQLPSKFLLVGKTATISGLCYQVTCNPDLTITGLTCSSYVLRRGCWMSNVNYYKDFPDCCPQVMCNSFNAIKF
;
A
#
# COMPACT_ATOMS: atom_id res chain seq x y z
N MET A 1 -20.88 58.37 -62.88
CA MET A 1 -19.75 57.53 -62.41
C MET A 1 -20.40 56.26 -61.88
N LEU A 2 -20.54 55.17 -62.64
CA LEU A 2 -19.57 54.39 -63.43
C LEU A 2 -18.55 53.65 -62.54
N ASN A 3 -18.74 52.32 -62.43
CA ASN A 3 -17.82 51.20 -62.16
C ASN A 3 -16.62 51.40 -61.21
N THR A 4 -16.25 50.44 -60.34
CA THR A 4 -15.85 49.08 -60.75
C THR A 4 -15.89 48.08 -59.58
N ILE A 5 -16.14 46.80 -59.90
CA ILE A 5 -16.22 45.65 -58.99
C ILE A 5 -14.83 45.14 -58.59
N ASN A 6 -14.67 44.59 -57.38
CA ASN A 6 -13.63 43.58 -57.15
C ASN A 6 -14.07 42.50 -56.14
N VAL A 7 -14.68 41.44 -56.67
CA VAL A 7 -14.96 40.19 -55.95
C VAL A 7 -13.76 39.27 -56.15
N LYS A 8 -12.95 39.04 -55.12
CA LYS A 8 -11.95 37.96 -55.12
C LYS A 8 -12.48 36.74 -54.38
N ILE A 9 -13.27 35.97 -55.12
CA ILE A 9 -13.64 34.60 -54.79
C ILE A 9 -12.52 33.65 -55.26
N LEU A 10 -12.15 32.72 -54.36
CA LEU A 10 -11.54 31.40 -54.62
C LEU A 10 -10.01 31.21 -54.86
N LEU A 11 -9.60 30.02 -54.39
CA LEU A 11 -8.49 29.14 -54.80
C LEU A 11 -7.04 29.47 -54.41
N LEU A 12 -6.58 28.76 -53.36
CA LEU A 12 -5.28 28.05 -53.15
C LEU A 12 -5.18 27.72 -51.63
N LEU A 13 -5.08 26.49 -51.08
CA LEU A 13 -5.25 25.09 -51.53
C LEU A 13 -5.92 24.29 -50.37
N ILE A 14 -6.75 23.26 -50.58
CA ILE A 14 -6.39 21.80 -50.62
C ILE A 14 -5.28 21.43 -49.59
N LEU A 15 -5.53 20.67 -48.51
CA LEU A 15 -5.87 19.23 -48.51
C LEU A 15 -6.57 18.74 -47.21
N TYR A 16 -7.44 17.74 -47.39
CA TYR A 16 -7.93 16.82 -46.36
C TYR A 16 -6.80 16.21 -45.51
N ARG A 17 -7.02 16.06 -44.20
CA ARG A 17 -6.75 14.79 -43.50
C ARG A 17 -7.56 14.66 -42.20
N SER A 18 -8.15 13.48 -42.05
CA SER A 18 -8.83 13.00 -40.85
C SER A 18 -7.84 12.72 -39.72
N ASN A 19 -8.12 13.22 -38.51
CA ASN A 19 -7.63 12.59 -37.28
C ASN A 19 -8.82 11.93 -36.58
N ALA A 20 -8.83 10.60 -36.62
CA ALA A 20 -9.67 9.80 -35.74
C ALA A 20 -9.01 9.76 -34.36
N GLU A 21 -9.64 10.39 -33.37
CA GLU A 21 -9.26 10.22 -31.96
C GLU A 21 -10.20 9.23 -31.28
N ILE A 22 -9.95 7.94 -31.53
CA ILE A 22 -10.33 6.89 -30.59
C ILE A 22 -9.09 6.04 -30.30
N PRO A 23 -8.48 6.27 -29.13
CA PRO A 23 -8.06 5.17 -28.29
C PRO A 23 -8.87 5.20 -26.99
N HIS A 24 -9.89 4.34 -26.90
CA HIS A 24 -10.17 3.71 -25.61
C HIS A 24 -8.98 2.79 -25.26
N PRO A 25 -8.66 2.57 -23.99
CA PRO A 25 -9.37 3.05 -22.80
C PRO A 25 -8.66 4.25 -22.15
N LEU A 26 -9.44 5.12 -21.53
CA LEU A 26 -9.02 5.65 -20.23
C LEU A 26 -8.82 4.42 -19.33
N HIS A 27 -7.56 4.01 -19.15
CA HIS A 27 -7.22 3.24 -17.97
C HIS A 27 -7.78 4.04 -16.81
N LYS A 28 -8.83 3.50 -16.19
CA LYS A 28 -9.35 3.99 -14.92
C LYS A 28 -8.11 4.04 -14.03
N ALA A 29 -7.62 5.23 -13.71
CA ALA A 29 -6.51 5.38 -12.80
C ALA A 29 -6.98 4.69 -11.52
N GLU A 30 -6.44 3.51 -11.27
CA GLU A 30 -6.84 2.72 -10.13
C GLU A 30 -6.33 3.54 -8.95
N ASN A 31 -7.25 4.23 -8.26
CA ASN A 31 -6.99 4.87 -6.99
C ASN A 31 -6.71 3.76 -5.97
N THR A 32 -5.55 3.13 -6.14
CA THR A 32 -4.92 2.17 -5.26
C THR A 32 -4.35 2.97 -4.12
N GLU A 33 -5.26 3.44 -3.29
CA GLU A 33 -4.97 4.03 -1.99
C GLU A 33 -3.98 3.11 -1.27
N LYS A 34 -2.84 3.69 -0.89
CA LYS A 34 -1.69 2.94 -0.42
C LYS A 34 -0.90 3.75 0.59
N CYS A 35 -0.49 3.07 1.65
CA CYS A 35 0.40 3.60 2.66
C CYS A 35 1.85 3.39 2.20
N ILE A 36 2.71 4.39 2.42
CA ILE A 36 4.15 4.26 2.17
C ILE A 36 4.80 3.55 3.36
N VAL A 37 5.43 2.41 3.11
CA VAL A 37 6.07 1.56 4.13
C VAL A 37 7.49 1.22 3.64
N PRO A 38 8.49 2.08 3.91
CA PRO A 38 9.84 1.95 3.33
C PRO A 38 10.56 0.63 3.64
N GLN A 39 10.12 -0.08 4.69
CA GLN A 39 10.68 -1.36 5.14
C GLN A 39 10.16 -2.56 4.33
N LEU A 40 9.12 -2.40 3.51
CA LEU A 40 8.65 -3.45 2.59
C LEU A 40 9.46 -3.44 1.28
N PRO A 41 9.66 -4.59 0.61
CA PRO A 41 10.30 -4.65 -0.71
C PRO A 41 9.59 -3.79 -1.77
N SER A 42 8.25 -3.74 -1.71
CA SER A 42 7.39 -2.88 -2.54
C SER A 42 7.49 -1.39 -2.18
N LYS A 43 7.96 -1.06 -0.97
CA LYS A 43 7.92 0.27 -0.32
C LYS A 43 6.51 0.84 -0.08
N PHE A 44 5.45 0.08 -0.38
CA PHE A 44 4.06 0.46 -0.15
C PHE A 44 3.20 -0.75 0.22
N LEU A 45 2.06 -0.47 0.86
CA LEU A 45 1.02 -1.44 1.20
C LEU A 45 -0.33 -0.87 0.76
N LEU A 46 -1.15 -1.66 0.06
CA LEU A 46 -2.49 -1.24 -0.36
C LEU A 46 -3.43 -1.12 0.86
N VAL A 47 -4.41 -0.21 0.79
CA VAL A 47 -5.46 -0.09 1.82
C VAL A 47 -6.16 -1.43 2.08
N GLY A 48 -6.43 -1.71 3.36
CA GLY A 48 -7.02 -2.96 3.83
C GLY A 48 -6.08 -4.16 3.78
N LYS A 49 -4.80 -3.99 3.42
CA LYS A 49 -3.80 -5.06 3.46
C LYS A 49 -2.91 -4.97 4.68
N THR A 50 -2.44 -6.14 5.09
CA THR A 50 -1.50 -6.37 6.19
C THR A 50 -0.18 -6.92 5.63
N ALA A 51 0.95 -6.56 6.22
CA ALA A 51 2.24 -7.16 5.89
C ALA A 51 3.14 -7.27 7.12
N THR A 52 3.94 -8.33 7.19
CA THR A 52 5.00 -8.48 8.20
C THR A 52 6.26 -7.77 7.72
N ILE A 53 6.92 -7.03 8.60
CA ILE A 53 8.24 -6.47 8.35
C ILE A 53 9.30 -7.51 8.76
N SER A 54 9.87 -8.19 7.76
CA SER A 54 10.91 -9.19 7.94
C SER A 54 12.08 -8.64 8.76
N GLY A 55 12.57 -9.43 9.73
CA GLY A 55 13.65 -9.03 10.62
C GLY A 55 13.25 -8.14 11.81
N LEU A 56 12.00 -7.66 11.89
CA LEU A 56 11.53 -6.82 13.01
C LEU A 56 10.44 -7.45 13.89
N CYS A 57 9.93 -8.64 13.54
CA CYS A 57 8.84 -9.32 14.26
C CYS A 57 7.63 -8.40 14.53
N TYR A 58 7.19 -7.73 13.46
CA TYR A 58 6.25 -6.63 13.50
C TYR A 58 5.30 -6.71 12.30
N GLN A 59 4.01 -6.55 12.53
CA GLN A 59 3.00 -6.52 11.47
C GLN A 59 2.43 -5.12 11.32
N VAL A 60 2.26 -4.65 10.09
CA VAL A 60 1.62 -3.37 9.76
C VAL A 60 0.35 -3.59 8.95
N THR A 61 -0.62 -2.70 9.13
CA THR A 61 -1.87 -2.63 8.37
C THR A 61 -2.00 -1.23 7.76
N CYS A 62 -2.39 -1.14 6.49
CA CYS A 62 -2.76 0.12 5.87
C CYS A 62 -4.27 0.35 5.98
N ASN A 63 -4.68 1.39 6.67
CA ASN A 63 -6.09 1.68 6.97
C ASN A 63 -6.75 2.55 5.88
N PRO A 64 -8.10 2.57 5.78
CA PRO A 64 -8.81 3.36 4.77
C PRO A 64 -8.59 4.88 4.84
N ASP A 65 -8.14 5.40 5.99
CA ASP A 65 -7.76 6.80 6.19
C ASP A 65 -6.28 7.08 5.85
N LEU A 66 -5.62 6.14 5.16
CA LEU A 66 -4.19 6.13 4.82
C LEU A 66 -3.24 6.13 6.05
N THR A 67 -3.75 5.87 7.26
CA THR A 67 -2.90 5.65 8.42
C THR A 67 -2.31 4.24 8.42
N ILE A 68 -1.18 4.07 9.12
CA ILE A 68 -0.57 2.76 9.37
C ILE A 68 -0.76 2.42 10.85
N THR A 69 -1.41 1.30 11.13
CA THR A 69 -1.42 0.68 12.46
C THR A 69 -0.45 -0.49 12.51
N GLY A 70 0.17 -0.70 13.67
CA GLY A 70 1.19 -1.72 13.89
C GLY A 70 0.87 -2.64 15.06
N LEU A 71 1.26 -3.91 14.93
CA LEU A 71 1.20 -4.91 15.99
C LEU A 71 2.62 -5.41 16.30
N THR A 72 3.05 -5.19 17.53
CA THR A 72 4.24 -5.81 18.14
C THR A 72 3.83 -6.99 19.00
N CYS A 73 4.80 -7.81 19.40
CA CYS A 73 4.60 -8.79 20.46
C CYS A 73 4.14 -8.13 21.77
N SER A 74 3.31 -8.82 22.53
CA SER A 74 2.90 -8.40 23.87
C SER A 74 4.10 -8.34 24.82
N SER A 75 4.15 -7.32 25.67
CA SER A 75 5.08 -7.26 26.79
C SER A 75 4.51 -8.05 27.99
N TYR A 76 5.37 -8.77 28.70
CA TYR A 76 5.00 -9.60 29.84
C TYR A 76 5.85 -9.27 31.06
N VAL A 77 5.21 -9.15 32.23
CA VAL A 77 5.91 -9.15 33.52
C VAL A 77 6.01 -10.59 34.00
N LEU A 78 7.23 -11.15 33.97
CA LEU A 78 7.45 -12.55 34.36
C LEU A 78 7.24 -12.76 35.87
N ARG A 79 6.45 -13.78 36.21
CA ARG A 79 6.31 -14.27 37.59
C ARG A 79 7.48 -15.20 37.94
N ARG A 80 7.76 -15.36 39.24
CA ARG A 80 8.80 -16.28 39.73
C ARG A 80 8.53 -17.70 39.21
N GLY A 81 9.54 -18.32 38.61
CA GLY A 81 9.43 -19.66 38.02
C GLY A 81 8.95 -19.68 36.56
N CYS A 82 8.73 -18.52 35.94
CA CYS A 82 8.53 -18.37 34.51
C CYS A 82 9.77 -17.79 33.82
N TRP A 83 9.97 -18.18 32.56
CA TRP A 83 10.94 -17.62 31.63
C TRP A 83 10.25 -17.27 30.32
N MET A 84 10.95 -16.55 29.45
CA MET A 84 10.48 -16.16 28.13
C MET A 84 11.48 -16.64 27.09
N SER A 85 11.01 -17.15 25.95
CA SER A 85 11.90 -17.45 24.82
C SER A 85 12.48 -16.17 24.22
N ASN A 86 13.51 -16.29 23.39
CA ASN A 86 13.93 -15.18 22.55
C ASN A 86 12.92 -14.93 21.42
N VAL A 87 12.94 -13.72 20.84
CA VAL A 87 12.26 -13.40 19.58
C VAL A 87 12.90 -14.22 18.45
N ASN A 88 12.08 -14.79 17.56
CA ASN A 88 12.56 -15.53 16.39
C ASN A 88 12.31 -14.74 15.09
N TYR A 89 13.26 -13.88 14.73
CA TYR A 89 13.19 -13.02 13.53
C TYR A 89 13.21 -13.78 12.19
N TYR A 90 13.37 -15.11 12.19
CA TYR A 90 13.26 -15.97 10.99
C TYR A 90 11.82 -16.44 10.72
N LYS A 91 10.87 -16.10 11.59
CA LYS A 91 9.44 -16.34 11.41
C LYS A 91 8.71 -15.02 11.17
N ASP A 92 7.50 -15.11 10.63
CA ASP A 92 6.59 -13.98 10.53
C ASP A 92 5.84 -13.73 11.85
N PHE A 93 5.23 -12.55 11.99
CA PHE A 93 4.30 -12.26 13.08
C PHE A 93 2.99 -13.03 12.88
N PRO A 94 2.42 -13.68 13.92
CA PRO A 94 2.82 -13.63 15.33
C PRO A 94 3.82 -14.70 15.77
N ASP A 95 4.18 -15.68 14.92
CA ASP A 95 4.99 -16.85 15.30
C ASP A 95 6.46 -16.53 15.65
N CYS A 96 6.93 -15.34 15.29
CA CYS A 96 8.21 -14.79 15.71
C CYS A 96 8.24 -14.34 17.17
N CYS A 97 7.07 -14.16 17.81
CA CYS A 97 6.99 -13.56 19.13
C CYS A 97 7.49 -14.48 20.26
N PRO A 98 8.07 -13.89 21.32
CA PRO A 98 8.46 -14.62 22.51
C PRO A 98 7.29 -15.36 23.16
N GLN A 99 7.54 -16.61 23.59
CA GLN A 99 6.59 -17.41 24.35
C GLN A 99 6.97 -17.40 25.83
N VAL A 100 6.00 -17.16 26.71
CA VAL A 100 6.18 -17.30 28.15
C VAL A 100 5.95 -18.76 28.54
N MET A 101 6.93 -19.33 29.23
CA MET A 101 6.90 -20.70 29.74
C MET A 101 7.04 -20.64 31.26
N CYS A 102 6.25 -21.41 31.99
CA CYS A 102 6.28 -21.46 33.46
C CYS A 102 6.46 -22.90 33.93
N ASN A 103 7.30 -23.09 34.95
CA ASN A 103 7.38 -24.37 35.64
C ASN A 103 6.02 -24.68 36.28
N SER A 104 5.44 -25.85 35.96
CA SER A 104 4.03 -26.21 36.22
C SER A 104 3.64 -26.40 37.71
N PHE A 105 4.42 -25.89 38.65
CA PHE A 105 4.23 -26.08 40.09
C PHE A 105 3.24 -25.12 40.76
N ASN A 106 2.67 -24.12 40.06
CA ASN A 106 1.60 -23.25 40.58
C ASN A 106 0.79 -22.57 39.46
N ALA A 107 0.15 -23.34 38.59
CA ALA A 107 -0.75 -22.82 37.56
C ALA A 107 -2.15 -22.51 38.14
N ILE A 108 -2.29 -21.42 38.90
CA ILE A 108 -3.61 -20.84 39.19
C ILE A 108 -4.07 -20.06 37.95
N LYS A 109 -5.06 -20.62 37.25
CA LYS A 109 -5.77 -19.98 36.16
C LYS A 109 -6.71 -18.92 36.73
N PHE A 110 -6.50 -17.67 36.34
CA PHE A 110 -7.44 -16.56 36.50
C PHE A 110 -8.19 -16.37 35.17
#